data_AF-A0AA38MHR8-F1
#
_entry.id   AF-A0AA38MHR8-F1
#
_cell.length_a   1.000
_cell.length_b   1.000
_cell.length_c   1.000
_cell.angle_alpha   90.00
_cell.angle_beta   90.00
_cell.angle_gamma   90.00
#
_symmetry.space_group_name_H-M   'P 1'
#
loop_
_entity.id
_entity.type
_entity.pdbx_description
1 polymer ?
#
loop_
_entity_poly.entity_id
_entity_poly.type
_entity_poly.pdbx_seq_one_letter_code
_entity_poly.pdbx_strand_id
1 'polypeptide(L)'
;MEEKIMAMLAKMDEKMDAKMEKIYEKMDARNKEMDEKMDTKLEKMGSRIEEVNGKMEMMDTKIDKQKDDIITGLSEKFQKKVEANKNEIEEIREEMNVKTNLENMENIVGRNMMAMEYQLKSELEKSVECIEDRMEHKMKKFEKMMRTAATTSLYNVVSTPRIIQSATYDGQTPWSSYKQQFEAAATANLWEEEQKATALVIALRGAALEILQTLSEEDRNRWSALTAALELRFGYEHLRQVFAAQVKTRTQKDGGVPSRI
;
A
#
# COMPACT_ATOMS: atom_id res chain seq x y z
N MET A 1 -154.14 -42.02 7.09
CA MET A 1 -153.27 -40.90 7.51
C MET A 1 -151.80 -41.27 7.34
N GLU A 2 -151.41 -42.48 7.75
CA GLU A 2 -150.05 -43.06 7.59
C GLU A 2 -149.52 -43.10 6.14
N GLU A 3 -150.36 -43.49 5.17
CA GLU A 3 -149.97 -43.58 3.76
C GLU A 3 -149.54 -42.21 3.16
N LYS A 4 -150.16 -41.12 3.62
CA LYS A 4 -149.78 -39.75 3.23
C LYS A 4 -148.45 -39.31 3.86
N ILE A 5 -148.16 -39.75 5.08
CA ILE A 5 -146.90 -39.46 5.77
C ILE A 5 -145.75 -40.23 5.11
N MET A 6 -145.96 -41.52 4.79
CA MET A 6 -145.02 -42.36 4.03
C MET A 6 -144.68 -41.75 2.66
N ALA A 7 -145.70 -41.30 1.91
CA ALA A 7 -145.50 -40.64 0.62
C ALA A 7 -144.76 -39.29 0.74
N MET A 8 -144.95 -38.57 1.85
CA MET A 8 -144.24 -37.31 2.11
C MET A 8 -142.77 -37.56 2.47
N LEU A 9 -142.46 -38.61 3.24
CA LEU A 9 -141.10 -39.03 3.57
C LEU A 9 -140.35 -39.51 2.31
N ALA A 10 -140.98 -40.32 1.46
CA ALA A 10 -140.38 -40.76 0.19
C ALA A 10 -140.01 -39.58 -0.73
N LYS A 11 -140.90 -38.58 -0.86
CA LYS A 11 -140.61 -37.35 -1.61
C LYS A 11 -139.48 -36.52 -1.00
N MET A 12 -139.30 -36.58 0.32
CA MET A 12 -138.25 -35.87 1.02
C MET A 12 -136.88 -36.54 0.78
N ASP A 13 -136.84 -37.87 0.78
CA ASP A 13 -135.64 -38.67 0.53
C ASP A 13 -135.16 -38.50 -0.92
N GLU A 14 -136.06 -38.63 -1.90
CA GLU A 14 -135.77 -38.39 -3.32
C GLU A 14 -135.24 -36.96 -3.56
N LYS A 15 -135.77 -35.97 -2.82
CA LYS A 15 -135.29 -34.58 -2.86
C LYS A 15 -133.93 -34.42 -2.19
N MET A 16 -133.62 -35.21 -1.16
CA MET A 16 -132.29 -35.23 -0.53
C MET A 16 -131.25 -35.88 -1.44
N ASP A 17 -131.56 -37.02 -2.05
CA ASP A 17 -130.68 -37.69 -3.02
C ASP A 17 -130.39 -36.78 -4.21
N ALA A 18 -131.42 -36.16 -4.80
CA ALA A 18 -131.24 -35.22 -5.91
C ALA A 18 -130.42 -33.97 -5.52
N LYS A 19 -130.42 -33.58 -4.24
CA LYS A 19 -129.55 -32.50 -3.74
C LYS A 19 -128.12 -32.99 -3.53
N MET A 20 -127.93 -34.18 -2.98
CA MET A 20 -126.63 -34.79 -2.78
C MET A 20 -125.92 -35.02 -4.12
N GLU A 21 -126.64 -35.54 -5.12
CA GLU A 21 -126.12 -35.72 -6.48
C GLU A 21 -125.63 -34.40 -7.08
N LYS A 22 -126.46 -33.34 -7.01
CA LYS A 22 -126.05 -31.99 -7.46
C LYS A 22 -124.86 -31.42 -6.69
N ILE A 23 -124.70 -31.78 -5.42
CA ILE A 23 -123.53 -31.37 -4.63
C ILE A 23 -122.29 -32.11 -5.12
N TYR A 24 -122.38 -33.42 -5.36
CA TYR A 24 -121.28 -34.22 -5.90
C TYR A 24 -120.89 -33.75 -7.31
N GLU A 25 -121.85 -33.54 -8.23
CA GLU A 25 -121.58 -33.00 -9.56
C GLU A 25 -120.89 -31.63 -9.52
N LYS A 26 -121.35 -30.73 -8.64
CA LYS A 26 -120.71 -29.41 -8.45
C LYS A 26 -119.32 -29.53 -7.85
N MET A 27 -119.13 -30.45 -6.90
CA MET A 27 -117.83 -30.69 -6.28
C MET A 27 -116.83 -31.25 -7.30
N ASP A 28 -117.27 -32.19 -8.13
CA ASP A 28 -116.46 -32.83 -9.17
C ASP A 28 -116.07 -31.83 -10.26
N ALA A 29 -117.04 -31.04 -10.74
CA ALA A 29 -116.78 -29.95 -11.69
C ALA A 29 -115.80 -28.91 -11.13
N ARG A 30 -115.95 -28.55 -9.85
CA ARG A 30 -115.04 -27.61 -9.17
C ARG A 30 -113.64 -28.18 -9.01
N ASN A 31 -113.50 -29.47 -8.69
CA ASN A 31 -112.20 -30.13 -8.59
C ASN A 31 -111.52 -30.17 -9.96
N LYS A 32 -112.25 -30.54 -11.00
CA LYS A 32 -111.74 -30.52 -12.38
C LYS A 32 -111.25 -29.13 -12.82
N GLU A 33 -112.03 -28.08 -12.53
CA GLU A 33 -111.62 -26.70 -12.81
C GLU A 33 -110.37 -26.29 -12.00
N MET A 34 -110.22 -26.81 -10.79
CA MET A 34 -109.05 -26.56 -9.94
C MET A 34 -107.80 -27.24 -10.50
N ASP A 35 -107.91 -28.49 -10.96
CA ASP A 35 -106.83 -29.25 -11.58
C ASP A 35 -106.37 -28.57 -12.88
N GLU A 36 -107.31 -28.19 -13.76
CA GLU A 36 -107.00 -27.46 -15.01
C GLU A 36 -106.28 -26.13 -14.73
N LYS A 37 -106.70 -25.39 -13.69
CA LYS A 37 -106.00 -24.17 -13.25
C LYS A 37 -104.61 -24.45 -12.67
N MET A 38 -104.45 -25.57 -11.98
CA MET A 38 -103.16 -25.98 -11.41
C MET A 38 -102.18 -26.36 -12.51
N ASP A 39 -102.60 -27.16 -13.49
CA ASP A 39 -101.81 -27.54 -14.65
C ASP A 39 -101.37 -26.31 -15.45
N THR A 40 -102.30 -25.40 -15.74
CA THR A 40 -101.99 -24.15 -16.44
C THR A 40 -100.96 -23.29 -15.67
N LYS A 41 -101.02 -23.28 -14.32
CA LYS A 41 -100.05 -22.56 -13.49
C LYS A 41 -98.69 -23.27 -13.47
N LEU A 42 -98.66 -24.59 -13.39
CA LEU A 42 -97.44 -25.39 -13.41
C LEU A 42 -96.73 -25.25 -14.76
N GLU A 43 -97.45 -25.26 -15.87
CA GLU A 43 -96.90 -25.04 -17.20
C GLU A 43 -96.29 -23.64 -17.33
N LYS A 44 -97.02 -22.59 -16.90
CA LYS A 44 -96.49 -21.21 -16.87
C LYS A 44 -95.26 -21.07 -15.97
N MET A 45 -95.21 -21.80 -14.85
CA MET A 45 -94.05 -21.82 -13.97
C MET A 45 -92.86 -22.53 -14.63
N GLY A 46 -93.10 -23.64 -15.33
CA GLY A 46 -92.08 -24.34 -16.13
C GLY A 46 -91.45 -23.42 -17.17
N SER A 47 -92.26 -22.75 -18.00
CA SER A 47 -91.75 -21.80 -19.01
C SER A 47 -90.96 -20.65 -18.39
N ARG A 48 -91.38 -20.14 -17.22
CA ARG A 48 -90.64 -19.08 -16.51
C ARG A 48 -89.29 -19.59 -15.97
N ILE A 49 -89.23 -20.83 -15.49
CA ILE A 49 -87.98 -21.43 -15.02
C ILE A 49 -87.01 -21.62 -16.19
N GLU A 50 -87.48 -22.11 -17.34
CA GLU A 50 -86.67 -22.25 -18.55
C GLU A 50 -86.13 -20.89 -19.03
N GLU A 51 -86.95 -19.84 -19.02
CA GLU A 51 -86.52 -18.49 -19.38
C GLU A 51 -85.43 -17.95 -18.42
N VAL A 52 -85.59 -18.17 -17.11
CA VAL A 52 -84.60 -17.75 -16.11
C VAL A 52 -83.30 -18.52 -16.27
N ASN A 53 -83.36 -19.83 -16.49
CA ASN A 53 -82.18 -20.66 -16.72
C ASN A 53 -81.43 -20.20 -17.97
N GLY A 54 -82.13 -19.95 -19.09
CA GLY A 54 -81.50 -19.43 -20.30
C GLY A 54 -80.83 -18.08 -20.09
N LYS A 55 -81.44 -17.17 -19.32
CA LYS A 55 -80.80 -15.89 -18.95
C LYS A 55 -79.57 -16.09 -18.06
N MET A 56 -79.61 -17.06 -17.15
CA MET A 56 -78.49 -17.38 -16.26
C MET A 56 -77.29 -17.94 -17.06
N GLU A 57 -77.52 -18.87 -17.99
CA GLU A 57 -76.48 -19.38 -18.89
C GLU A 57 -75.87 -18.28 -19.76
N MET A 58 -76.70 -17.37 -20.29
CA MET A 58 -76.21 -16.19 -21.01
C MET A 58 -75.41 -15.22 -20.13
N MET A 59 -75.71 -15.16 -18.83
CA MET A 59 -74.96 -14.34 -17.88
C MET A 59 -73.61 -14.97 -17.56
N ASP A 60 -73.57 -16.28 -17.31
CA ASP A 60 -72.33 -17.02 -17.03
C ASP A 60 -71.36 -16.92 -18.20
N THR A 61 -71.83 -17.16 -19.43
CA THR A 61 -71.01 -17.00 -20.64
C THR A 61 -70.47 -15.58 -20.84
N LYS A 62 -71.27 -14.55 -20.52
CA LYS A 62 -70.81 -13.15 -20.56
C LYS A 62 -69.77 -12.86 -19.49
N ILE A 63 -69.96 -13.37 -18.27
CA ILE A 63 -69.03 -13.20 -17.16
C ILE A 63 -67.68 -13.85 -17.51
N ASP A 64 -67.69 -15.05 -18.07
CA ASP A 64 -66.46 -15.76 -18.44
C ASP A 64 -65.72 -15.03 -19.57
N LYS A 65 -66.44 -14.59 -20.60
CA LYS A 65 -65.84 -13.76 -21.65
C LYS A 65 -65.24 -12.47 -21.10
N GLN A 66 -65.94 -11.79 -20.19
CA GLN A 66 -65.42 -10.56 -19.56
C GLN A 66 -64.17 -10.83 -18.72
N LYS A 67 -64.13 -11.93 -17.98
CA LYS A 67 -62.93 -12.34 -17.22
C LYS A 67 -61.75 -12.58 -18.16
N ASP A 68 -61.97 -13.30 -19.26
CA ASP A 68 -60.92 -13.59 -20.25
C ASP A 68 -60.39 -12.33 -20.93
N ASP A 69 -61.28 -11.41 -21.32
CA ASP A 69 -60.91 -10.12 -21.89
C ASP A 69 -60.09 -9.27 -20.90
N ILE A 70 -60.48 -9.25 -19.62
CA ILE A 70 -59.74 -8.55 -18.55
C ILE A 70 -58.37 -9.18 -18.32
N ILE A 71 -58.29 -10.51 -18.19
CA ILE A 71 -57.04 -11.24 -17.95
C ILE A 71 -56.07 -11.03 -19.11
N THR A 72 -56.56 -11.16 -20.35
CA THR A 72 -55.77 -10.96 -21.56
C THR A 72 -55.27 -9.53 -21.64
N GLY A 73 -56.14 -8.54 -21.46
CA GLY A 73 -55.77 -7.13 -21.53
C GLY A 73 -54.78 -6.70 -20.43
N LEU A 74 -54.91 -7.24 -19.21
CA LEU A 74 -53.94 -6.99 -18.14
C LEU A 74 -52.59 -7.65 -18.43
N SER A 75 -52.59 -8.90 -18.92
CA SER A 75 -51.37 -9.63 -19.28
C SER A 75 -50.60 -8.92 -20.38
N GLU A 76 -51.28 -8.46 -21.44
CA GLU A 76 -50.65 -7.68 -22.52
C GLU A 76 -50.06 -6.36 -22.02
N LYS A 77 -50.78 -5.63 -21.16
CA LYS A 77 -50.28 -4.37 -20.58
C LYS A 77 -49.04 -4.61 -19.71
N PHE A 78 -49.06 -5.65 -18.89
CA PHE A 78 -47.92 -6.02 -18.06
C PHE A 78 -46.72 -6.41 -18.92
N GLN A 79 -46.92 -7.25 -19.94
CA GLN A 79 -45.87 -7.68 -20.86
C GLN A 79 -45.24 -6.51 -21.61
N LYS A 80 -46.06 -5.57 -22.11
CA LYS A 80 -45.56 -4.34 -22.76
C LYS A 80 -44.70 -3.51 -21.81
N LYS A 81 -45.09 -3.38 -20.54
CA LYS A 81 -44.33 -2.62 -19.54
C LYS A 81 -43.04 -3.32 -19.12
N VAL A 82 -43.06 -4.64 -19.00
CA VAL A 82 -41.85 -5.44 -18.74
C VAL A 82 -40.85 -5.28 -19.88
N GLU A 83 -41.30 -5.36 -21.13
CA GLU A 83 -40.40 -5.22 -22.28
C GLU A 83 -39.85 -3.79 -22.41
N ALA A 84 -40.69 -2.77 -22.17
CA ALA A 84 -40.22 -1.38 -22.14
C ALA A 84 -39.14 -1.16 -21.08
N ASN A 85 -39.38 -1.59 -19.84
CA ASN A 85 -38.41 -1.48 -18.75
C ASN A 85 -37.12 -2.26 -19.04
N LYS A 86 -37.23 -3.43 -19.68
CA LYS A 86 -36.07 -4.24 -20.08
C LYS A 86 -35.20 -3.51 -21.10
N ASN A 87 -35.82 -2.84 -22.07
CA ASN A 87 -35.10 -2.03 -23.06
C ASN A 87 -34.42 -0.82 -22.41
N GLU A 88 -35.09 -0.12 -21.49
CA GLU A 88 -34.49 1.00 -20.74
C GLU A 88 -33.28 0.53 -19.90
N ILE A 89 -33.35 -0.66 -19.29
CA ILE A 89 -32.23 -1.24 -18.54
C ILE A 89 -31.04 -1.60 -19.45
N GLU A 90 -31.31 -2.13 -20.65
CA GLU A 90 -30.28 -2.40 -21.67
C GLU A 90 -29.60 -1.10 -22.12
N GLU A 91 -30.37 -0.05 -22.41
CA GLU A 91 -29.83 1.26 -22.80
C GLU A 91 -28.93 1.85 -21.70
N ILE A 92 -29.38 1.84 -20.44
CA ILE A 92 -28.57 2.30 -19.30
C ILE A 92 -27.31 1.44 -19.14
N ARG A 93 -27.39 0.12 -19.36
CA ARG A 93 -26.24 -0.78 -19.29
C ARG A 93 -25.22 -0.46 -20.38
N GLU A 94 -25.66 -0.14 -21.59
CA GLU A 94 -24.79 0.25 -22.70
C GLU A 94 -24.17 1.64 -22.50
N GLU A 95 -24.93 2.61 -21.98
CA GLU A 95 -24.38 3.92 -21.60
C GLU A 95 -23.33 3.79 -20.48
N MET A 96 -23.61 2.95 -19.49
CA MET A 96 -22.66 2.55 -18.46
C MET A 96 -21.67 1.49 -18.95
N ASN A 97 -21.28 1.47 -20.22
CA ASN A 97 -20.17 0.65 -20.71
C ASN A 97 -18.82 1.16 -20.16
N VAL A 98 -18.69 1.06 -18.83
CA VAL A 98 -17.58 1.44 -17.96
C VAL A 98 -16.30 0.80 -18.45
N LYS A 99 -16.40 -0.38 -19.09
CA LYS A 99 -15.26 -1.06 -19.69
C LYS A 99 -14.58 -0.21 -20.77
N THR A 100 -15.34 0.33 -21.72
CA THR A 100 -14.78 1.19 -22.78
C THR A 100 -14.24 2.50 -22.21
N ASN A 101 -14.91 3.07 -21.20
CA ASN A 101 -14.40 4.27 -20.52
C ASN A 101 -13.07 4.00 -19.78
N LEU A 102 -12.93 2.85 -19.12
CA LEU A 102 -11.69 2.43 -18.46
C LEU A 102 -10.58 2.18 -19.48
N GLU A 103 -10.86 1.44 -20.55
CA GLU A 103 -9.89 1.21 -21.64
C GLU A 103 -9.42 2.53 -22.25
N ASN A 104 -10.30 3.50 -22.44
CA ASN A 104 -9.94 4.84 -22.93
C ASN A 104 -9.07 5.59 -21.92
N MET A 105 -9.39 5.54 -20.62
CA MET A 105 -8.58 6.16 -19.57
C MET A 105 -7.19 5.52 -19.47
N GLU A 106 -7.11 4.18 -19.48
CA GLU A 106 -5.85 3.43 -19.47
C GLU A 106 -4.96 3.83 -20.65
N ASN A 107 -5.55 3.95 -21.84
CA ASN A 107 -4.84 4.42 -23.03
C ASN A 107 -4.32 5.85 -22.89
N ILE A 108 -5.13 6.78 -22.34
CA ILE A 108 -4.72 8.18 -22.13
C ILE A 108 -3.58 8.25 -21.09
N VAL A 109 -3.73 7.56 -19.96
CA VAL A 109 -2.72 7.51 -18.91
C VAL A 109 -1.43 6.90 -19.45
N GLY A 110 -1.51 5.81 -20.22
CA GLY A 110 -0.35 5.17 -20.86
C GLY A 110 0.39 6.11 -21.81
N ARG A 111 -0.32 6.88 -22.65
CA ARG A 111 0.30 7.88 -23.53
C ARG A 111 0.97 9.01 -22.75
N ASN A 112 0.30 9.53 -21.73
CA ASN A 112 0.84 10.60 -20.89
C ASN A 112 2.09 10.14 -20.13
N MET A 113 2.09 8.90 -19.63
CA MET A 113 3.23 8.31 -18.93
C MET A 113 4.44 8.16 -19.87
N MET A 114 4.24 7.63 -21.08
CA MET A 114 5.32 7.53 -22.09
C MET A 114 5.88 8.91 -22.46
N ALA A 115 5.03 9.92 -22.65
CA ALA A 115 5.48 11.27 -22.98
C ALA A 115 6.30 11.89 -21.83
N MET A 116 5.87 11.70 -20.59
CA MET A 116 6.58 12.19 -19.39
C MET A 116 7.92 11.48 -19.22
N GLU A 117 7.99 10.17 -19.41
CA GLU A 117 9.23 9.39 -19.34
C GLU A 117 10.23 9.86 -20.41
N TYR A 118 9.75 10.08 -21.64
CA TYR A 118 10.58 10.61 -22.71
C TYR A 118 11.12 12.01 -22.38
N GLN A 119 10.28 12.90 -21.87
CA GLN A 119 10.71 14.25 -21.47
C GLN A 119 11.74 14.21 -20.35
N LEU A 120 11.49 13.42 -19.29
CA LEU A 120 12.43 13.26 -18.17
C LEU A 120 13.78 12.72 -18.66
N LYS A 121 13.77 11.70 -19.53
CA LYS A 121 14.98 11.11 -20.10
C LYS A 121 15.76 12.11 -20.94
N SER A 122 15.06 12.83 -21.84
CA SER A 122 15.68 13.84 -22.70
C SER A 122 16.31 14.98 -21.90
N GLU A 123 15.62 15.48 -20.87
CA GLU A 123 16.15 16.54 -20.01
C GLU A 123 17.35 16.06 -19.18
N LEU A 124 17.32 14.81 -18.70
CA LEU A 124 18.45 14.22 -17.99
C LEU A 124 19.67 14.07 -18.91
N GLU A 125 19.48 13.58 -20.13
CA GLU A 125 20.55 13.43 -21.13
C GLU A 125 21.22 14.78 -21.44
N LYS A 126 20.44 15.84 -21.69
CA LYS A 126 20.98 17.20 -21.90
C LYS A 126 21.74 17.72 -20.69
N SER A 127 21.24 17.44 -19.48
CA SER A 127 21.90 17.89 -18.24
C SER A 127 23.26 17.20 -18.05
N VAL A 128 23.33 15.89 -18.34
CA VAL A 128 24.57 15.11 -18.29
C VAL A 128 25.58 15.65 -19.30
N GLU A 129 25.16 15.85 -20.55
CA GLU A 129 26.03 16.42 -21.61
C GLU A 129 26.61 17.78 -21.20
N CYS A 130 25.78 18.67 -20.64
CA CYS A 130 26.24 19.98 -20.15
C CYS A 130 27.26 19.88 -18.99
N ILE A 131 27.09 18.87 -18.12
CA ILE A 131 28.04 18.62 -17.02
C ILE A 131 29.37 18.11 -17.58
N GLU A 132 29.33 17.17 -18.53
CA GLU A 132 30.51 16.61 -19.18
C GLU A 132 31.33 17.70 -19.87
N ASP A 133 30.69 18.55 -20.69
CA ASP A 133 31.33 19.69 -21.34
C ASP A 133 31.99 20.65 -20.34
N ARG A 134 31.30 20.94 -19.23
CA ARG A 134 31.82 21.84 -18.19
C ARG A 134 33.00 21.22 -17.44
N MET A 135 32.97 19.91 -17.19
CA MET A 135 34.09 19.18 -16.61
C MET A 135 35.29 19.17 -17.55
N GLU A 136 35.07 18.91 -18.84
CA GLU A 136 36.13 18.91 -19.85
C GLU A 136 36.80 20.29 -19.94
N HIS A 137 36.01 21.37 -19.94
CA HIS A 137 36.54 22.73 -19.94
C HIS A 137 37.38 23.03 -18.67
N LYS A 138 36.90 22.61 -17.49
CA LYS A 138 37.65 22.78 -16.23
C LYS A 138 38.94 21.96 -16.22
N MET A 139 38.93 20.73 -16.74
CA MET A 139 40.13 19.89 -16.87
C MET A 139 41.15 20.53 -17.81
N LYS A 140 40.74 20.94 -19.02
CA LYS A 140 41.62 21.63 -19.98
C LYS A 140 42.24 22.90 -19.37
N LYS A 141 41.45 23.67 -18.61
CA LYS A 141 41.95 24.86 -17.89
C LYS A 141 42.97 24.49 -16.81
N PHE A 142 42.69 23.45 -16.02
CA PHE A 142 43.61 22.96 -14.98
C PHE A 142 44.91 22.43 -15.58
N GLU A 143 44.85 21.63 -16.65
CA GLU A 143 46.02 21.16 -17.38
C GLU A 143 46.88 22.32 -17.88
N LYS A 144 46.25 23.36 -18.46
CA LYS A 144 46.98 24.56 -18.90
C LYS A 144 47.68 25.24 -17.73
N MET A 145 47.01 25.39 -16.58
CA MET A 145 47.61 25.94 -15.36
C MET A 145 48.80 25.11 -14.87
N MET A 146 48.67 23.78 -14.85
CA MET A 146 49.75 22.85 -14.47
C MET A 146 50.95 22.94 -15.42
N ARG A 147 50.72 23.00 -16.73
CA ARG A 147 51.80 23.19 -17.72
C ARG A 147 52.50 24.54 -17.54
N THR A 148 51.75 25.63 -17.33
CA THR A 148 52.35 26.96 -17.08
C THR A 148 53.12 27.00 -15.76
N ALA A 149 52.63 26.38 -14.70
CA ALA A 149 53.34 26.27 -13.42
C ALA A 149 54.64 25.45 -13.57
N ALA A 150 54.61 24.37 -14.35
CA ALA A 150 55.80 23.59 -14.68
C ALA A 150 56.81 24.37 -15.53
N THR A 151 56.37 25.24 -16.45
CA THR A 151 57.27 26.09 -17.27
C THR A 151 57.82 27.30 -16.51
N THR A 152 57.07 27.89 -15.57
CA THR A 152 57.60 28.91 -14.65
C THR A 152 58.56 28.30 -13.62
N SER A 153 58.36 27.02 -13.26
CA SER A 153 59.27 26.26 -12.39
C SER A 153 60.61 25.90 -13.05
N LEU A 154 60.80 26.11 -14.35
CA LEU A 154 62.08 25.87 -15.04
C LEU A 154 63.12 26.99 -14.84
N TYR A 155 62.76 28.11 -14.20
CA TYR A 155 63.69 29.22 -13.89
C TYR A 155 63.94 29.42 -12.39
N ASN A 156 63.28 28.64 -11.53
CA ASN A 156 63.66 28.52 -10.14
C ASN A 156 64.56 27.29 -10.03
N VAL A 157 65.86 27.58 -9.88
CA VAL A 157 66.89 26.65 -9.39
C VAL A 157 66.24 25.60 -8.50
N VAL A 158 66.44 24.33 -8.83
CA VAL A 158 66.11 23.19 -7.97
C VAL A 158 66.73 23.43 -6.60
N SER A 159 66.00 24.09 -5.70
CA SER A 159 66.14 23.88 -4.28
C SER A 159 65.49 22.54 -4.04
N THR A 160 66.30 21.49 -4.09
CA THR A 160 65.97 20.27 -3.39
C THR A 160 65.51 20.67 -1.98
N PRO A 161 64.37 20.16 -1.48
CA PRO A 161 63.99 20.44 -0.10
C PRO A 161 65.18 20.06 0.79
N ARG A 162 65.76 21.02 1.50
CA ARG A 162 66.80 20.73 2.50
C ARG A 162 66.12 19.91 3.58
N ILE A 163 66.32 18.59 3.52
CA ILE A 163 65.91 17.70 4.59
C ILE A 163 66.71 18.11 5.82
N ILE A 164 66.01 18.58 6.85
CA ILE A 164 66.63 18.88 8.14
C ILE A 164 67.08 17.54 8.72
N GLN A 165 68.40 17.33 8.84
CA GLN A 165 68.92 16.12 9.47
C GLN A 165 68.54 16.12 10.96
N SER A 166 67.97 15.01 11.42
CA SER A 166 67.77 14.79 12.85
C SER A 166 69.12 14.73 13.55
N ALA A 167 69.24 15.37 14.73
CA ALA A 167 70.43 15.23 15.58
C ALA A 167 70.68 13.75 15.92
N THR A 168 71.93 13.37 16.19
CA THR A 168 72.25 12.02 16.66
C THR A 168 71.92 11.87 18.15
N TYR A 169 71.51 10.68 18.58
CA TYR A 169 71.22 10.38 19.99
C TYR A 169 72.11 9.27 20.51
N ASP A 170 72.89 9.56 21.55
CA ASP A 170 73.84 8.63 22.17
C ASP A 170 73.41 8.12 23.55
N GLY A 171 72.28 8.62 24.08
CA GLY A 171 71.75 8.27 25.39
C GLY A 171 72.22 9.16 26.55
N GLN A 172 73.01 10.22 26.29
CA GLN A 172 73.48 11.13 27.35
C GLN A 172 72.47 12.21 27.72
N THR A 173 71.69 12.69 26.75
CA THR A 173 70.60 13.63 26.99
C THR A 173 69.33 12.88 27.36
N PRO A 174 68.46 13.46 28.22
CA PRO A 174 67.16 12.87 28.50
C PRO A 174 66.38 12.66 27.19
N TRP A 175 65.82 11.46 27.02
CA TRP A 175 65.11 11.07 25.80
C TRP A 175 64.00 12.05 25.41
N SER A 176 63.27 12.59 26.40
CA SER A 176 62.18 13.56 26.18
C SER A 176 62.64 14.85 25.47
N SER A 177 63.83 15.36 25.78
CA SER A 177 64.38 16.57 25.16
C SER A 177 64.82 16.32 23.72
N TYR A 178 65.40 15.15 23.45
CA TYR A 178 65.80 14.76 22.10
C TYR A 178 64.57 14.48 21.21
N LYS A 179 63.57 13.76 21.75
CA LYS A 179 62.32 13.45 21.05
C LYS A 179 61.62 14.71 20.54
N GLN A 180 61.57 15.77 21.34
CA GLN A 180 60.96 17.05 20.93
C GLN A 180 61.69 17.70 19.75
N GLN A 181 63.03 17.65 19.72
CA GLN A 181 63.82 18.17 18.60
C GLN A 181 63.64 17.32 17.33
N PHE A 182 63.59 15.99 17.50
CA PHE A 182 63.35 15.07 16.41
C PHE A 182 61.96 15.26 15.80
N GLU A 183 60.92 15.43 16.61
CA GLU A 183 59.55 15.68 16.15
C GLU A 183 59.42 17.03 15.43
N ALA A 184 60.16 18.06 15.86
CA ALA A 184 60.22 19.33 15.16
C ALA A 184 60.86 19.18 13.76
N ALA A 185 61.95 18.43 13.64
CA ALA A 185 62.59 18.13 12.36
C ALA A 185 61.67 17.27 11.47
N ALA A 186 61.00 16.26 12.04
CA ALA A 186 60.07 15.39 11.34
C ALA A 186 58.86 16.14 10.80
N THR A 187 58.32 17.09 11.57
CA THR A 187 57.20 17.95 11.15
C THR A 187 57.62 18.87 10.01
N ALA A 188 58.82 19.45 10.08
CA ALA A 188 59.37 20.29 9.03
C ALA A 188 59.65 19.52 7.73
N ASN A 189 60.00 18.23 7.84
CA ASN A 189 60.25 17.36 6.69
C ASN A 189 59.02 16.56 6.23
N LEU A 190 57.84 16.75 6.84
CA LEU A 190 56.60 16.01 6.58
C LEU A 190 56.76 14.48 6.64
N TRP A 191 57.56 13.99 7.60
CA TRP A 191 57.81 12.55 7.72
C TRP A 191 56.56 11.80 8.20
N GLU A 192 56.22 10.74 7.47
CA GLU A 192 55.25 9.73 7.91
C GLU A 192 55.84 8.83 9.00
N GLU A 193 55.00 8.05 9.69
CA GLU A 193 55.41 7.29 10.88
C GLU A 193 56.56 6.31 10.58
N GLU A 194 56.55 5.66 9.42
CA GLU A 194 57.61 4.75 8.96
C GLU A 194 58.94 5.49 8.70
N GLN A 195 58.88 6.69 8.12
CA GLN A 195 60.04 7.52 7.85
C GLN A 195 60.66 8.05 9.15
N LYS A 196 59.82 8.39 10.14
CA LYS A 196 60.28 8.77 11.49
C LYS A 196 61.00 7.62 12.17
N ALA A 197 60.46 6.41 12.11
CA ALA A 197 61.10 5.22 12.69
C ALA A 197 62.47 4.96 12.05
N THR A 198 62.53 4.98 10.72
CA THR A 198 63.77 4.77 9.96
C THR A 198 64.82 5.85 10.27
N ALA A 199 64.43 7.12 10.28
CA ALA A 199 65.34 8.22 10.60
C ALA A 199 65.83 8.15 12.05
N LEU A 200 64.99 7.72 12.99
CA LEU A 200 65.38 7.53 14.38
C LEU A 200 66.40 6.41 14.53
N VAL A 201 66.17 5.25 13.92
CA VAL A 201 67.13 4.13 13.88
C VAL A 201 68.51 4.60 13.38
N ILE A 202 68.53 5.42 12.33
CA ILE A 202 69.77 5.98 11.77
C ILE A 202 70.43 6.96 12.73
N ALA A 203 69.66 7.71 13.52
CA ALA A 203 70.15 8.73 14.44
C ALA A 203 70.71 8.16 15.75
N LEU A 204 70.35 6.92 16.12
CA LEU A 204 70.87 6.26 17.33
C LEU A 204 72.37 5.94 17.21
N ARG A 205 73.11 6.21 18.28
CA ARG A 205 74.55 5.96 18.44
C ARG A 205 74.84 5.43 19.85
N GLY A 206 76.02 4.85 20.05
CA GLY A 206 76.49 4.44 21.38
C GLY A 206 75.51 3.54 22.14
N ALA A 207 75.31 3.82 23.43
CA ALA A 207 74.43 3.03 24.30
C ALA A 207 72.97 3.03 23.84
N ALA A 208 72.53 4.04 23.09
CA ALA A 208 71.16 4.10 22.57
C ALA A 208 70.93 3.15 21.39
N LEU A 209 71.98 2.81 20.65
CA LEU A 209 71.90 1.85 19.55
C LEU A 209 71.67 0.40 20.05
N GLU A 210 72.14 0.06 21.25
CA GLU A 210 71.98 -1.27 21.85
C GLU A 210 70.51 -1.68 22.01
N ILE A 211 69.60 -0.71 22.17
CA ILE A 211 68.16 -0.97 22.28
C ILE A 211 67.62 -1.64 21.02
N LEU A 212 68.20 -1.37 19.85
CA LEU A 212 67.78 -2.03 18.62
C LEU A 212 67.96 -3.54 18.69
N GLN A 213 68.98 -4.04 19.42
CA GLN A 213 69.20 -5.48 19.60
C GLN A 213 68.11 -6.14 20.45
N THR A 214 67.45 -5.37 21.34
CA THR A 214 66.38 -5.86 22.21
C THR A 214 65.00 -5.87 21.54
N LEU A 215 64.87 -5.21 20.38
CA LEU A 215 63.61 -5.08 19.64
C LEU A 215 63.58 -6.02 18.41
N SER A 216 62.39 -6.52 18.09
CA SER A 216 62.13 -7.28 16.86
C SER A 216 62.22 -6.37 15.61
N GLU A 217 62.41 -6.94 14.42
CA GLU A 217 62.49 -6.15 13.19
C GLU A 217 61.20 -5.39 12.87
N GLU A 218 60.04 -5.96 13.22
CA GLU A 218 58.74 -5.31 13.06
C GLU A 218 58.57 -4.11 14.01
N ASP A 219 59.09 -4.21 15.24
CA ASP A 219 59.07 -3.13 16.21
C ASP A 219 60.06 -1.99 15.87
N ARG A 220 61.15 -2.29 15.15
CA ARG A 220 62.12 -1.27 14.70
C ARG A 220 61.57 -0.36 13.60
N ASN A 221 60.54 -0.78 12.89
CA ASN A 221 59.90 0.03 11.85
C ASN A 221 58.71 0.85 12.39
N ARG A 222 58.39 0.71 13.67
CA ARG A 222 57.28 1.40 14.33
C ARG A 222 57.79 2.47 15.28
N TRP A 223 57.46 3.73 14.98
CA TRP A 223 57.85 4.89 15.79
C TRP A 223 57.43 4.76 17.26
N SER A 224 56.22 4.25 17.49
CA SER A 224 55.65 4.04 18.83
C SER A 224 56.45 3.04 19.67
N ALA A 225 56.86 1.90 19.10
CA ALA A 225 57.61 0.87 19.80
C ALA A 225 59.05 1.32 20.13
N LEU A 226 59.72 1.98 19.18
CA LEU A 226 61.04 2.59 19.41
C LEU A 226 61.02 3.63 20.53
N THR A 227 60.03 4.52 20.50
CA THR A 227 59.89 5.59 21.50
C THR A 227 59.66 5.01 22.90
N ALA A 228 58.84 3.96 23.02
CA ALA A 228 58.57 3.31 24.30
C ALA A 228 59.83 2.64 24.89
N ALA A 229 60.62 1.97 24.04
CA ALA A 229 61.87 1.33 24.47
C ALA A 229 62.94 2.34 24.90
N LEU A 230 63.05 3.46 24.18
CA LEU A 230 63.98 4.55 24.51
C LEU A 230 63.56 5.30 25.79
N GLU A 231 62.26 5.53 26.00
CA GLU A 231 61.74 6.12 27.24
C GLU A 231 61.97 5.20 28.45
N LEU A 232 61.83 3.88 28.28
CA LEU A 232 62.05 2.93 29.37
C LEU A 232 63.51 2.91 29.86
N ARG A 233 64.48 3.03 28.95
CA ARG A 233 65.92 2.92 29.27
C ARG A 233 66.59 4.26 29.51
N PHE A 234 66.19 5.32 28.81
CA PHE A 234 66.82 6.66 28.87
C PHE A 234 65.85 7.77 29.30
N GLY A 235 64.68 7.38 29.81
CA GLY A 235 63.75 8.30 30.46
C GLY A 235 64.37 9.00 31.67
N TYR A 236 63.74 10.10 32.07
CA TYR A 236 64.22 10.99 33.13
C TYR A 236 64.56 10.27 34.46
N GLU A 237 63.78 9.24 34.80
CA GLU A 237 63.94 8.45 36.02
C GLU A 237 65.25 7.63 36.06
N HIS A 238 65.66 7.05 34.93
CA HIS A 238 66.90 6.25 34.88
C HIS A 238 68.14 7.15 34.95
N LEU A 239 68.11 8.29 34.26
CA LEU A 239 69.23 9.24 34.29
C LEU A 239 69.42 9.83 35.69
N ARG A 240 68.33 10.08 36.43
CA ARG A 240 68.36 10.47 37.86
C ARG A 240 69.03 9.42 38.74
N GLN A 241 68.77 8.14 38.52
CA GLN A 241 69.38 7.03 39.27
C GLN A 241 70.90 6.92 38.99
N VAL A 242 71.31 7.06 37.72
CA VAL A 242 72.73 7.05 37.33
C VAL A 242 73.47 8.26 37.91
N PHE A 243 72.92 9.47 37.82
CA PHE A 243 73.54 10.65 38.43
C PHE A 243 73.60 10.54 39.96
N ALA A 244 72.55 10.05 40.62
CA ALA A 244 72.57 9.82 42.06
C ALA A 244 73.63 8.78 42.48
N ALA A 245 73.83 7.73 41.67
CA ALA A 245 74.87 6.73 41.90
C ALA A 245 76.30 7.26 41.64
N GLN A 246 76.48 8.11 40.63
CA GLN A 246 77.76 8.76 40.33
C GLN A 246 78.16 9.81 41.39
N VAL A 247 77.19 10.54 41.96
CA VAL A 247 77.46 11.46 43.07
C VAL A 247 77.85 10.69 44.34
N LYS A 248 77.24 9.52 44.60
CA LYS A 248 77.60 8.66 45.74
C LYS A 248 79.00 8.02 45.63
N THR A 249 79.51 7.84 44.42
CA THR A 249 80.85 7.24 44.19
C THR A 249 81.97 8.29 44.12
N ARG A 250 81.65 9.59 44.08
CA ARG A 250 82.63 10.68 44.31
C ARG A 250 82.81 10.95 45.81
N THR A 251 83.51 10.07 46.50
CA THR A 251 84.15 10.45 47.78
C THR A 251 85.29 11.42 47.50
N GLN A 252 85.24 12.58 48.15
CA GLN A 252 86.29 13.60 48.17
C GLN A 252 87.64 12.95 48.49
N LYS A 253 88.63 13.04 47.58
CA LYS A 253 90.03 12.84 47.98
C LYS A 253 90.40 14.00 48.89
N ASP A 254 90.79 13.64 50.10
CA ASP A 254 91.28 14.54 51.13
C ASP A 254 92.55 15.27 50.64
N GLY A 255 92.61 16.58 50.88
CA GLY A 255 93.76 17.44 50.59
C GLY A 255 93.61 18.38 49.38
N GLY A 256 93.22 19.64 49.64
CA GLY A 256 93.34 20.72 48.65
C GLY A 256 92.51 21.97 48.96
N VAL A 257 93.05 22.81 49.86
CA VAL A 257 92.68 24.17 50.32
C VAL A 257 91.62 24.95 49.49
N PRO A 258 90.63 25.61 50.13
CA PRO A 258 89.70 26.50 49.45
C PRO A 258 90.37 27.84 49.09
N SER A 259 90.58 28.08 47.79
CA SER A 259 90.91 29.42 47.29
C SER A 259 89.64 30.25 47.12
N ARG A 260 89.58 31.33 47.90
CA ARG A 260 88.76 32.53 47.67
C ARG A 260 88.87 32.98 46.22
N ILE A 261 87.74 33.36 45.62
CA ILE A 261 87.41 34.72 45.11
C ILE A 261 85.89 34.79 45.03
#